data_AF-A0A218NNN3-F1
#
_entry.id   AF-A0A218NNN3-F1
#
_cell.length_a   1.000
_cell.length_b   1.000
_cell.length_c   1.000
_cell.angle_alpha   90.00
_cell.angle_beta   90.00
_cell.angle_gamma   90.00
#
_symmetry.space_group_name_H-M   'P 1'
#
loop_
_entity.id
_entity.type
_entity.pdbx_description
1 polymer ?
#
loop_
_entity_poly.entity_id
_entity_poly.type
_entity_poly.pdbx_seq_one_letter_code
_entity_poly.pdbx_strand_id
1 'polypeptide(L)'
;MVQKLKLNPNRCYLLGLYECGSKDLINLKTSDDELAEKFIKLLTSEFEIKPGKLHIEKKENLNVITLYNSKLKKLFDRSLERKSFIFKYLNEYSSAYFAAIFDYNGGRTSNGRIYINRLDAGDSLLLEKLNIHSNGKSKSFMLNPNLFIALIKGYSLKVARVIH
;
A
#
# COMPACT_ATOMS: atom_id res chain seq x y z
N MET A 1 3.72 -28.21 -2.71
CA MET A 1 4.34 -26.98 -2.15
C MET A 1 3.72 -25.77 -2.84
N VAL A 2 3.21 -24.80 -2.08
CA VAL A 2 2.77 -23.52 -2.66
C VAL A 2 4.03 -22.66 -2.85
N GLN A 3 4.28 -22.18 -4.05
CA GLN A 3 5.43 -21.34 -4.37
C GLN A 3 5.45 -20.07 -3.50
N LYS A 4 6.65 -19.60 -3.14
CA LYS A 4 6.81 -18.30 -2.47
C LYS A 4 6.64 -17.18 -3.50
N LEU A 5 5.99 -16.08 -3.10
CA LEU A 5 5.90 -14.90 -3.95
C LEU A 5 7.31 -14.34 -4.17
N LYS A 6 7.76 -14.29 -5.43
CA LYS A 6 9.01 -13.59 -5.78
C LYS A 6 8.77 -12.09 -5.62
N LEU A 7 9.44 -11.47 -4.65
CA LEU A 7 9.25 -10.06 -4.35
C LEU A 7 9.97 -9.17 -5.36
N ASN A 8 9.34 -8.04 -5.65
CA ASN A 8 9.89 -6.88 -6.35
C ASN A 8 9.10 -5.66 -5.85
N PRO A 9 9.51 -4.42 -6.17
CA PRO A 9 8.85 -3.23 -5.64
C PRO A 9 7.35 -3.15 -6.01
N ASN A 10 6.98 -3.52 -7.24
CA ASN A 10 5.59 -3.55 -7.71
C ASN A 10 4.68 -4.47 -6.89
N ARG A 11 5.17 -5.68 -6.59
CA ARG A 11 4.46 -6.66 -5.76
C ARG A 11 4.40 -6.21 -4.31
N CYS A 12 5.46 -5.58 -3.79
CA CYS A 12 5.45 -4.98 -2.45
C CYS A 12 4.43 -3.83 -2.33
N TYR A 13 4.30 -3.02 -3.39
CA TYR A 13 3.26 -1.99 -3.47
C TYR A 13 1.85 -2.62 -3.45
N LEU A 14 1.61 -3.68 -4.23
CA LEU A 14 0.34 -4.41 -4.19
C LEU A 14 0.05 -5.04 -2.81
N LEU A 15 1.07 -5.55 -2.12
CA LEU A 15 0.92 -6.05 -0.74
C LEU A 15 0.50 -4.94 0.22
N GLY A 16 1.05 -3.72 0.09
CA GLY A 16 0.66 -2.57 0.90
C GLY A 16 -0.78 -2.12 0.65
N LEU A 17 -1.24 -2.13 -0.61
CA LEU A 17 -2.65 -1.85 -0.92
C LEU A 17 -3.58 -2.93 -0.36
N TYR A 18 -3.19 -4.21 -0.50
CA TYR A 18 -3.96 -5.33 0.03
C TYR A 18 -4.07 -5.30 1.55
N GLU A 19 -3.00 -4.91 2.27
CA GLU A 19 -3.00 -4.78 3.73
C GLU A 19 -4.03 -3.73 4.20
N CYS A 20 -4.23 -2.66 3.42
CA CYS A 20 -5.20 -1.62 3.71
C CYS A 20 -6.66 -1.99 3.34
N GLY A 21 -6.84 -2.95 2.44
CA GLY A 21 -8.12 -3.44 1.95
C GLY A 21 -8.80 -4.40 2.92
N SER A 22 -9.94 -5.00 2.50
CA SER A 22 -10.74 -5.83 3.40
C SER A 22 -10.19 -7.23 3.70
N LYS A 23 -8.97 -7.60 3.25
CA LYS A 23 -8.29 -8.91 3.41
C LYS A 23 -9.08 -10.19 3.02
N ASP A 24 -10.38 -10.11 2.77
CA ASP A 24 -11.23 -11.20 2.28
C ASP A 24 -10.99 -11.49 0.81
N LEU A 25 -10.69 -10.44 0.05
CA LEU A 25 -10.47 -10.43 -1.38
C LEU A 25 -9.33 -9.47 -1.71
N ILE A 26 -8.74 -9.64 -2.89
CA ILE A 26 -7.83 -8.62 -3.41
C ILE A 26 -8.71 -7.51 -3.97
N ASN A 27 -8.77 -6.38 -3.27
CA ASN A 27 -9.59 -5.26 -3.67
C ASN A 27 -8.93 -3.91 -3.42
N LEU A 28 -9.45 -2.91 -4.12
CA LEU A 28 -9.15 -1.50 -3.93
C LEU A 28 -10.46 -0.73 -3.94
N LYS A 29 -10.67 0.14 -2.95
CA LYS A 29 -11.75 1.13 -2.91
C LYS A 29 -11.12 2.52 -2.82
N THR A 30 -11.28 3.33 -3.87
CA THR A 30 -10.63 4.65 -3.94
C THR A 30 -11.44 5.61 -4.80
N SER A 31 -11.44 6.90 -4.46
CA SER A 31 -11.88 7.98 -5.36
C SER A 31 -10.78 8.49 -6.28
N ASP A 32 -9.54 8.04 -6.09
CA ASP A 32 -8.38 8.44 -6.91
C ASP A 32 -8.26 7.52 -8.14
N ASP A 33 -8.58 8.07 -9.31
CA ASP A 33 -8.54 7.35 -10.59
C ASP A 33 -7.13 6.87 -10.94
N GLU A 34 -6.07 7.64 -10.63
CA GLU A 34 -4.69 7.23 -10.91
C GLU A 34 -4.27 6.03 -10.06
N LEU A 35 -4.72 5.99 -8.80
CA LEU A 35 -4.48 4.84 -7.93
C LEU A 35 -5.23 3.60 -8.44
N ALA A 36 -6.46 3.77 -8.92
CA ALA A 36 -7.27 2.71 -9.51
C ALA A 36 -6.59 2.12 -10.75
N GLU A 37 -6.14 2.97 -11.68
CA GLU A 37 -5.40 2.57 -12.88
C GLU A 37 -4.09 1.84 -12.55
N LYS A 38 -3.30 2.39 -11.63
CA LYS A 38 -2.05 1.76 -11.18
C LYS A 38 -2.30 0.37 -10.60
N PHE A 39 -3.34 0.20 -9.78
CA PHE A 39 -3.68 -1.10 -9.20
C PHE A 39 -4.05 -2.14 -10.28
N ILE A 40 -4.91 -1.77 -11.24
CA ILE A 40 -5.27 -2.64 -12.37
C ILE A 40 -4.02 -3.01 -13.18
N LYS A 41 -3.19 -2.02 -13.53
CA LYS A 41 -1.95 -2.24 -14.28
C LYS A 41 -1.02 -3.21 -13.57
N LEU A 42 -0.78 -3.02 -12.28
CA LEU A 42 0.09 -3.90 -11.50
C LEU A 42 -0.46 -5.32 -11.40
N LEU A 43 -1.78 -5.50 -11.20
CA LEU A 43 -2.39 -6.84 -11.18
C LEU A 43 -2.25 -7.56 -12.52
N THR A 44 -2.45 -6.85 -13.63
CA THR A 44 -2.34 -7.43 -14.98
C THR A 44 -0.89 -7.73 -15.36
N SER A 45 0.07 -6.85 -15.03
CA SER A 45 1.48 -7.03 -15.40
C SER A 45 2.25 -7.98 -14.50
N GLU A 46 2.00 -7.98 -13.18
CA GLU A 46 2.78 -8.78 -12.23
C GLU A 46 2.27 -10.22 -12.07
N PHE A 47 0.99 -10.43 -12.37
CA PHE A 47 0.28 -11.68 -12.12
C PHE A 47 -0.50 -12.21 -13.34
N GLU A 48 -0.33 -11.60 -14.51
CA GLU A 48 -0.95 -12.00 -15.78
C GLU A 48 -2.49 -12.14 -15.65
N ILE A 49 -3.09 -11.31 -14.79
CA ILE A 49 -4.53 -11.30 -14.59
C ILE A 49 -5.18 -10.70 -15.84
N LYS A 50 -6.02 -11.47 -16.52
CA LYS A 50 -6.80 -10.96 -17.67
C LYS A 50 -7.78 -9.87 -17.17
N PRO A 51 -7.94 -8.74 -17.90
CA PRO A 51 -8.84 -7.66 -17.50
C PRO A 51 -10.27 -8.13 -17.16
N GLY A 52 -10.83 -9.08 -17.90
CA GLY A 52 -12.17 -9.64 -17.65
C GLY A 52 -12.32 -10.44 -16.34
N LYS A 53 -11.24 -10.67 -15.59
CA LYS A 53 -11.30 -11.27 -14.23
C LYS A 53 -11.40 -10.23 -13.12
N LEU A 54 -11.23 -8.95 -13.45
CA LEU A 54 -11.40 -7.85 -12.52
C LEU A 54 -12.85 -7.38 -12.58
N HIS A 55 -13.51 -7.37 -11.42
CA HIS A 55 -14.80 -6.72 -11.29
C HIS A 55 -14.55 -5.26 -10.93
N ILE A 56 -14.93 -4.35 -11.83
CA ILE A 56 -14.74 -2.91 -11.68
C ILE A 56 -16.13 -2.28 -11.61
N GLU A 57 -16.42 -1.63 -10.49
CA GLU A 57 -17.70 -0.98 -10.24
C GLU A 57 -17.44 0.46 -9.78
N LYS A 58 -18.20 1.42 -10.33
CA LYS A 58 -18.15 2.83 -9.92
C LYS A 58 -19.40 3.15 -9.10
N LYS A 59 -19.25 3.38 -7.79
CA LYS A 59 -20.33 3.78 -6.88
C LYS A 59 -20.02 5.14 -6.28
N GLU A 60 -20.92 6.12 -6.45
CA GLU A 60 -20.83 7.40 -5.72
C GLU A 60 -19.43 8.06 -5.77
N ASN A 61 -18.80 8.08 -6.96
CA ASN A 61 -17.43 8.56 -7.20
C ASN A 61 -16.30 7.73 -6.55
N LEU A 62 -16.58 6.49 -6.13
CA LEU A 62 -15.59 5.51 -5.71
C LEU A 62 -15.44 4.42 -6.78
N ASN A 63 -14.20 4.19 -7.19
CA ASN A 63 -13.80 2.99 -7.91
C ASN A 63 -13.67 1.84 -6.91
N VAL A 64 -14.43 0.78 -7.15
CA VAL A 64 -14.37 -0.49 -6.43
C VAL A 64 -13.85 -1.55 -7.39
N ILE A 65 -12.59 -1.94 -7.22
CA ILE A 65 -11.94 -2.96 -8.04
C ILE A 65 -11.75 -4.20 -7.19
N THR A 66 -12.28 -5.33 -7.65
CA THR A 66 -12.23 -6.60 -6.91
C THR A 66 -11.72 -7.72 -7.81
N LEU A 67 -10.82 -8.54 -7.26
CA LEU A 67 -10.28 -9.75 -7.89
C LEU A 67 -10.57 -10.97 -7.03
N TYR A 68 -11.39 -11.88 -7.56
CA TYR A 68 -11.68 -13.18 -6.95
C TYR A 68 -10.61 -14.20 -7.35
N ASN A 69 -9.46 -14.18 -6.65
CA ASN A 69 -8.38 -15.14 -6.88
C ASN A 69 -7.83 -15.69 -5.56
N SER A 70 -8.40 -16.82 -5.12
CA SER A 70 -8.05 -17.45 -3.83
C SER A 70 -6.60 -17.90 -3.75
N LYS A 71 -5.97 -18.28 -4.88
CA LYS A 71 -4.55 -18.66 -4.92
C LYS A 71 -3.65 -17.44 -4.68
N LEU A 72 -3.93 -16.33 -5.37
CA LEU A 72 -3.18 -15.09 -5.21
C LEU A 72 -3.38 -14.48 -3.83
N LYS A 73 -4.61 -14.51 -3.31
CA LYS A 73 -4.91 -14.09 -1.93
C LYS A 73 -4.04 -14.85 -0.91
N LYS A 74 -4.02 -16.19 -0.98
CA LYS A 74 -3.19 -17.02 -0.10
C LYS A 74 -1.69 -16.70 -0.24
N LEU A 75 -1.23 -16.33 -1.44
CA LEU A 75 0.14 -15.88 -1.67
C LEU A 75 0.43 -14.53 -0.97
N PHE A 76 -0.52 -13.60 -1.00
CA PHE A 76 -0.39 -12.31 -0.31
C PHE A 76 -0.40 -12.49 1.20
N ASP A 77 -1.36 -13.24 1.73
CA ASP A 77 -1.47 -13.54 3.17
C ASP A 77 -0.16 -14.11 3.72
N ARG A 78 0.41 -15.13 3.07
CA ARG A 78 1.69 -15.74 3.46
C ARG A 78 2.89 -14.81 3.34
N SER A 79 2.84 -13.86 2.41
CA SER A 79 3.92 -12.87 2.27
C SER A 79 3.85 -11.88 3.44
N LEU A 80 2.64 -11.48 3.84
CA LEU A 80 2.41 -10.55 4.94
C LEU A 80 2.63 -11.18 6.32
N GLU A 81 2.47 -12.49 6.49
CA GLU A 81 2.93 -13.21 7.69
C GLU A 81 4.42 -12.97 7.97
N ARG A 82 5.20 -12.68 6.92
CA ARG A 82 6.65 -12.41 7.00
C ARG A 82 6.97 -10.92 6.84
N LYS A 83 5.99 -10.02 6.96
CA LYS A 83 6.17 -8.58 6.69
C LYS A 83 7.31 -7.96 7.50
N SER A 84 7.44 -8.35 8.76
CA SER A 84 8.50 -7.90 9.67
C SER A 84 9.92 -8.29 9.24
N PHE A 85 10.08 -9.35 8.44
CA PHE A 85 11.37 -9.78 7.89
C PHE A 85 11.65 -9.15 6.54
N ILE A 86 10.61 -8.89 5.75
CA ILE A 86 10.72 -8.35 4.38
C ILE A 86 11.00 -6.84 4.42
N PHE A 87 10.26 -6.11 5.26
CA PHE A 87 10.22 -4.64 5.23
C PHE A 87 11.03 -3.98 6.35
N LYS A 88 11.90 -4.71 7.05
CA LYS A 88 12.73 -4.18 8.16
C LYS A 88 13.91 -3.31 7.72
N TYR A 89 14.22 -3.25 6.43
CA TYR A 89 15.37 -2.50 5.91
C TYR A 89 14.90 -1.36 5.03
N LEU A 90 15.64 -0.26 5.03
CA LEU A 90 15.41 0.89 4.16
C LEU A 90 15.84 0.53 2.74
N ASN A 91 14.89 0.08 1.91
CA ASN A 91 15.16 -0.37 0.55
C ASN A 91 13.89 -0.21 -0.30
N GLU A 92 14.01 -0.53 -1.58
CA GLU A 92 12.92 -0.42 -2.54
C GLU A 92 11.65 -1.19 -2.14
N TYR A 93 11.78 -2.30 -1.41
CA TYR A 93 10.64 -3.11 -0.98
C TYR A 93 9.83 -2.43 0.11
N SER A 94 10.49 -1.92 1.16
CA SER A 94 9.82 -1.16 2.23
C SER A 94 9.31 0.17 1.71
N SER A 95 10.08 0.86 0.87
CA SER A 95 9.66 2.09 0.17
C SER A 95 8.36 1.90 -0.60
N ALA A 96 8.27 0.86 -1.44
CA ALA A 96 7.07 0.59 -2.24
C ALA A 96 5.86 0.18 -1.38
N TYR A 97 6.09 -0.64 -0.35
CA TYR A 97 5.04 -1.06 0.58
C TYR A 97 4.43 0.13 1.34
N PHE A 98 5.26 0.99 1.95
CA PHE A 98 4.77 2.16 2.68
C PHE A 98 4.21 3.24 1.77
N ALA A 99 4.72 3.37 0.53
CA ALA A 99 4.14 4.24 -0.48
C ALA A 99 2.68 3.83 -0.79
N ALA A 100 2.40 2.53 -0.92
CA ALA A 100 1.05 2.04 -1.14
C ALA A 100 0.11 2.33 0.04
N ILE A 101 0.57 2.13 1.27
CA ILE A 101 -0.21 2.47 2.48
C ILE A 101 -0.53 3.97 2.52
N PHE A 102 0.44 4.82 2.18
CA PHE A 102 0.24 6.26 2.10
C PHE A 102 -0.70 6.66 0.94
N ASP A 103 -0.53 6.05 -0.23
CA ASP A 103 -1.41 6.32 -1.37
C ASP A 103 -2.85 5.89 -1.08
N TYR A 104 -3.06 4.83 -0.29
CA TYR A 104 -4.39 4.37 0.08
C TYR A 104 -5.02 5.20 1.22
N ASN A 105 -4.34 5.31 2.36
CA ASN A 105 -4.89 5.88 3.60
C ASN A 105 -4.21 7.18 4.09
N GLY A 106 -3.22 7.66 3.36
CA GLY A 106 -2.43 8.82 3.74
C GLY A 106 -2.97 10.15 3.24
N GLY A 107 -2.46 11.23 3.83
CA GLY A 107 -2.74 12.60 3.43
C GLY A 107 -1.91 13.64 4.17
N ARG A 108 -2.20 14.91 3.88
CA ARG A 108 -1.61 16.08 4.52
C ARG A 108 -2.73 16.95 5.07
N THR A 109 -2.59 17.40 6.31
CA THR A 109 -3.53 18.35 6.93
C THR A 109 -3.27 19.77 6.41
N SER A 110 -4.21 20.69 6.66
CA SER A 110 -4.09 22.10 6.31
C SER A 110 -2.87 22.80 6.93
N ASN A 111 -2.45 22.38 8.13
CA ASN A 111 -1.22 22.85 8.76
C ASN A 111 0.05 22.09 8.32
N GLY A 112 -0.04 21.32 7.23
CA GLY A 112 1.10 20.69 6.58
C GLY A 112 1.59 19.37 7.19
N ARG A 113 0.91 18.81 8.19
CA ARG A 113 1.33 17.54 8.83
C ARG A 113 0.93 16.35 7.98
N ILE A 114 1.87 15.44 7.78
CA ILE A 114 1.64 14.17 7.06
C ILE A 114 1.04 13.15 8.02
N TYR A 115 0.02 12.43 7.57
CA TYR A 115 -0.60 11.37 8.34
C TYR A 115 -0.92 10.14 7.50
N ILE A 116 -1.12 9.01 8.19
CA ILE A 116 -1.74 7.80 7.67
C ILE A 116 -2.93 7.45 8.58
N ASN A 117 -4.10 7.26 7.99
CA ASN A 117 -5.27 6.76 8.73
C ASN A 117 -5.14 5.25 8.95
N ARG A 118 -5.51 4.78 10.14
CA ARG A 118 -5.57 3.35 10.50
C ARG A 118 -4.26 2.59 10.23
N LEU A 119 -3.12 3.22 10.47
CA LEU A 119 -1.83 2.54 10.44
C LEU A 119 -1.81 1.47 11.55
N ASP A 120 -1.59 0.20 11.17
CA ASP A 120 -1.60 -0.87 12.16
C ASP A 120 -0.34 -0.85 13.04
N ALA A 121 -0.40 -1.49 14.21
CA ALA A 121 0.71 -1.50 15.17
C ALA A 121 1.98 -2.17 14.62
N GLY A 122 1.84 -3.17 13.74
CA GLY A 122 2.96 -3.85 13.10
C GLY A 122 3.66 -2.98 12.06
N ASP A 123 2.90 -2.22 11.27
CA ASP A 123 3.40 -1.26 10.30
C ASP A 123 4.05 -0.06 11.00
N SER A 124 3.45 0.41 12.10
CA SER A 124 4.06 1.43 12.96
C SER A 124 5.41 0.95 13.51
N LEU A 125 5.48 -0.27 14.06
CA LEU A 125 6.74 -0.85 14.53
C LEU A 125 7.78 -1.02 13.41
N LEU A 126 7.34 -1.33 12.18
CA LEU A 126 8.23 -1.39 11.02
C LEU A 126 8.78 -0.01 10.66
N LEU A 127 7.95 1.05 10.67
CA LEU A 127 8.43 2.42 10.48
C LEU A 127 9.45 2.82 11.55
N GLU A 128 9.18 2.49 12.82
CA GLU A 128 10.11 2.76 13.93
C GLU A 128 11.48 2.11 13.69
N LYS A 129 11.51 0.87 13.18
CA LYS A 129 12.77 0.19 12.79
C LYS A 129 13.50 0.86 11.63
N LEU A 130 12.80 1.65 10.82
CA LEU A 130 13.36 2.46 9.73
C LEU A 130 13.72 3.88 10.19
N ASN A 131 13.71 4.15 11.51
CA ASN A 131 13.89 5.47 12.12
C ASN A 131 12.83 6.48 11.65
N ILE A 132 11.63 6.02 11.31
CA ILE A 132 10.48 6.87 10.99
C ILE A 132 9.49 6.77 12.13
N HIS A 133 9.25 7.90 12.78
CA HIS A 133 8.45 7.94 14.00
C HIS A 133 7.05 8.43 13.69
N SER A 134 6.05 7.81 14.30
CA SER A 134 4.65 8.25 14.16
C SER A 134 3.93 8.28 15.51
N ASN A 135 2.97 9.19 15.65
CA ASN A 135 2.13 9.30 16.84
C ASN A 135 0.65 9.39 16.46
N GLY A 136 -0.19 8.68 17.20
CA GLY A 136 -1.65 8.69 17.07
C GLY A 136 -2.19 7.29 16.83
N LYS A 137 -3.42 7.05 17.33
CA LYS A 137 -4.08 5.73 17.24
C LYS A 137 -4.88 5.56 15.95
N SER A 138 -5.85 6.45 15.70
CA SER A 138 -6.72 6.39 14.51
C SER A 138 -6.11 7.09 13.30
N LYS A 139 -5.37 8.17 13.53
CA LYS A 139 -4.63 8.93 12.55
C LYS A 139 -3.20 9.09 13.07
N SER A 140 -2.27 8.40 12.44
CA SER A 140 -0.85 8.40 12.82
C SER A 140 -0.14 9.51 12.06
N PHE A 141 0.27 10.54 12.78
CA PHE A 141 1.03 11.67 12.25
C PHE A 141 2.52 11.34 12.23
N MET A 142 3.17 11.59 11.10
CA MET A 142 4.62 11.41 10.98
C MET A 142 5.33 12.51 11.76
N LEU A 143 6.21 12.14 12.69
CA LEU A 143 6.97 13.08 13.52
C LEU A 143 8.21 13.60 12.80
N ASN A 144 8.76 12.80 11.87
CA ASN A 144 9.86 13.15 10.99
C ASN A 144 9.45 13.05 9.51
N PRO A 145 8.54 13.94 9.04
CA PRO A 145 7.90 13.84 7.73
C PRO A 145 8.87 13.80 6.56
N ASN A 146 10.03 14.48 6.66
CA ASN A 146 11.04 14.48 5.59
C ASN A 146 11.66 13.10 5.36
N LEU A 147 11.91 12.33 6.44
CA LEU A 147 12.41 10.96 6.33
C LEU A 147 11.35 10.04 5.74
N PHE A 148 10.10 10.21 6.15
CA PHE A 148 8.99 9.47 5.56
C PHE A 148 8.81 9.77 4.07
N ILE A 149 8.80 11.05 3.67
CA ILE A 149 8.76 11.44 2.25
C ILE A 149 9.92 10.84 1.48
N ALA A 150 11.15 10.92 2.02
CA ALA A 150 12.34 10.36 1.37
C ALA A 150 12.21 8.85 1.14
N LEU A 151 11.59 8.12 2.08
CA LEU A 151 11.29 6.69 1.94
C LEU A 151 10.35 6.43 0.76
N ILE A 152 9.26 7.19 0.61
CA ILE A 152 8.16 6.83 -0.30
C ILE A 152 8.14 7.56 -1.64
N LYS A 153 8.93 8.63 -1.82
CA LYS A 153 8.88 9.52 -3.01
C LYS A 153 9.09 8.81 -4.36
N GLY A 154 9.83 7.70 -4.38
CA GLY A 154 10.10 6.94 -5.61
C GLY A 154 8.92 6.07 -6.08
N TYR A 155 7.93 5.83 -5.22
CA TYR A 155 6.85 4.87 -5.48
C TYR A 155 5.45 5.43 -5.27
N SER A 156 5.30 6.51 -4.48
CA SER A 156 3.99 7.09 -4.17
C SER A 156 3.49 8.03 -5.26
N LEU A 157 2.20 7.91 -5.60
CA LEU A 157 1.48 8.83 -6.48
C LEU A 157 1.16 10.16 -5.78
N LYS A 158 0.90 10.12 -4.46
CA LYS A 158 0.46 11.29 -3.70
C LYS A 158 1.60 12.20 -3.25
N VAL A 159 2.82 11.68 -3.10
CA VAL A 159 3.94 12.47 -2.56
C VAL A 159 4.18 13.77 -3.35
N ALA A 160 4.14 13.72 -4.68
CA ALA A 160 4.30 14.92 -5.51
C ALA A 160 3.22 15.99 -5.21
N ARG A 161 1.98 15.56 -4.96
CA ARG A 161 0.85 16.44 -4.61
C ARG A 161 0.94 16.99 -3.18
N VAL A 162 1.78 16.38 -2.34
CA VAL A 162 1.87 16.62 -0.90
C VAL A 162 3.11 17.45 -0.53
N ILE A 163 4.14 17.50 -1.39
CA ILE A 163 5.35 18.29 -1.17
C ILE A 163 5.16 19.78 -1.53
N HIS A 164 4.24 20.09 -2.44
CA HIS A 164 3.86 21.46 -2.82
C HIS A 164 2.70 21.99 -1.96
#